data_AF-A0A426YYG5-F1
#
_entry.id   AF-A0A426YYG5-F1
#
_cell.length_a   1.000
_cell.length_b   1.000
_cell.length_c   1.000
_cell.angle_alpha   90.00
_cell.angle_beta   90.00
_cell.angle_gamma   90.00
#
_symmetry.space_group_name_H-M   'P 1'
#
loop_
_entity.id
_entity.type
_entity.pdbx_description
1 polymer ?
#
loop_
_entity_poly.entity_id
_entity_poly.type
_entity_poly.pdbx_seq_one_letter_code
_entity_poly.pdbx_strand_id
1 'polypeptide(L)'
;MSECHHIQCQAISEAKNLDSIVNGVKLDDIHMDAIKQLELDMVDWVANFAAWVTAQRSYIKSLNGWLVKGIHYVPEETDDGVPPFSPGRLGASPVFIICNYWSQSMDMVSEREVIDAMQALAHDVFHIWQQRKFEQQQRLMANRDMDSKLRLMESQEQLMLRQRKKLMLMSSEDGISIPEHEVRLGSTTNSLHLSLKQIFEAMEIFSANSMKAYEVPHIGCEEEK
;
A
#
# COMPACT_ATOMS: atom_id res chain seq x y z
N MET A 1 3.99 -5.97 -14.67
CA MET A 1 3.98 -5.57 -13.24
C MET A 1 4.26 -6.77 -12.34
N SER A 2 3.47 -7.85 -12.41
CA SER A 2 3.72 -9.10 -11.65
C SER A 2 5.14 -9.67 -11.85
N GLU A 3 5.59 -9.85 -13.09
CA GLU A 3 6.95 -10.35 -13.39
C GLU A 3 8.07 -9.47 -12.82
N CYS A 4 7.87 -8.14 -12.79
CA CYS A 4 8.84 -7.22 -12.21
C CYS A 4 8.93 -7.40 -10.69
N HIS A 5 7.79 -7.52 -10.00
CA HIS A 5 7.77 -7.76 -8.56
C HIS A 5 8.31 -9.15 -8.20
N HIS A 6 8.11 -10.16 -9.04
CA HIS A 6 8.74 -11.47 -8.89
C HIS A 6 10.28 -11.38 -8.92
N ILE A 7 10.84 -10.66 -9.90
CA ILE A 7 12.29 -10.44 -10.00
C ILE A 7 12.82 -9.67 -8.77
N GLN A 8 12.07 -8.66 -8.29
CA GLN A 8 12.42 -7.92 -7.08
C GLN A 8 12.40 -8.83 -5.82
N CYS A 9 11.38 -9.69 -5.69
CA CYS A 9 11.30 -10.70 -4.62
C CYS A 9 12.50 -11.65 -4.62
N GLN A 10 12.91 -12.09 -5.81
CA GLN A 10 14.07 -12.96 -5.96
C GLN A 10 15.35 -12.22 -5.55
N ALA A 11 15.57 -11.01 -6.09
CA ALA A 11 16.75 -10.22 -5.80
C ALA A 11 16.90 -9.91 -4.29
N ILE A 12 15.80 -9.56 -3.61
CA ILE A 12 15.87 -9.30 -2.17
C ILE A 12 16.17 -10.57 -1.38
N SER A 13 15.62 -11.73 -1.78
CA SER A 13 15.85 -13.02 -1.10
C SER A 13 17.33 -13.46 -1.14
N GLU A 14 18.09 -12.95 -2.10
CA GLU A 14 19.53 -13.18 -2.25
C GLU A 14 20.37 -12.20 -1.40
N ALA A 15 19.80 -11.07 -0.95
CA ALA A 15 20.48 -9.99 -0.23
C ALA A 15 20.64 -10.22 1.30
N LYS A 16 21.04 -11.44 1.69
CA LYS A 16 21.06 -11.92 3.10
C LYS A 16 21.98 -11.14 4.05
N ASN A 17 22.91 -10.35 3.53
CA ASN A 17 23.91 -9.61 4.31
C ASN A 17 23.50 -8.17 4.67
N LEU A 18 22.29 -7.74 4.28
CA LEU A 18 21.85 -6.35 4.43
C LEU A 18 21.94 -5.85 5.87
N ASP A 19 21.47 -6.66 6.83
CA ASP A 19 21.49 -6.30 8.26
C ASP A 19 22.91 -6.15 8.82
N SER A 20 23.86 -6.98 8.35
CA SER A 20 25.27 -6.90 8.75
C SER A 20 25.91 -5.59 8.27
N ILE A 21 25.58 -5.16 7.05
CA ILE A 21 26.08 -3.90 6.49
C ILE A 21 25.55 -2.71 7.29
N VAL A 22 24.25 -2.66 7.56
CA VAL A 22 23.62 -1.55 8.31
C VAL A 22 24.17 -1.44 9.74
N ASN A 23 24.48 -2.58 10.37
CA ASN A 23 25.07 -2.61 11.70
C ASN A 23 26.55 -2.24 11.72
N GLY A 24 27.31 -2.57 10.66
CA GLY A 24 28.76 -2.37 10.58
C GLY A 24 29.21 -0.96 10.17
N VAL A 25 28.33 -0.12 9.62
CA VAL A 25 28.68 1.24 9.19
C VAL A 25 28.74 2.20 10.38
N LYS A 26 29.84 2.96 10.46
CA LYS A 26 29.95 4.09 11.39
C LYS A 26 29.19 5.29 10.82
N LEU A 27 27.94 5.44 11.23
CA LEU A 27 27.03 6.47 10.73
C LEU A 27 27.40 7.83 11.35
N ASP A 28 27.61 8.83 10.51
CA ASP A 28 27.80 10.24 10.88
C ASP A 28 26.50 11.04 10.69
N ASP A 29 26.57 12.37 10.83
CA ASP A 29 25.40 13.24 10.70
C ASP A 29 24.72 13.13 9.31
N ILE A 30 25.50 12.88 8.25
CA ILE A 30 24.97 12.71 6.88
C ILE A 30 24.15 11.43 6.80
N HIS A 31 24.63 10.35 7.40
CA HIS A 31 23.91 9.08 7.43
C HIS A 31 22.63 9.18 8.26
N MET A 32 22.65 9.92 9.38
CA MET A 32 21.45 10.19 10.20
C MET A 32 20.39 10.95 9.41
N ASP A 33 20.80 11.97 8.65
CA ASP A 33 19.89 12.69 7.77
C ASP A 33 19.37 11.81 6.63
N ALA A 34 20.20 10.94 6.06
CA ALA A 34 19.77 9.99 5.03
C ALA A 34 18.73 8.98 5.54
N ILE A 35 18.93 8.41 6.73
CA ILE A 35 17.95 7.49 7.35
C ILE A 35 16.63 8.22 7.64
N LYS A 36 16.70 9.46 8.11
CA LYS A 36 15.51 10.30 8.33
C LYS A 36 14.75 10.53 7.02
N GLN A 37 15.45 10.93 5.95
CA GLN A 37 14.80 11.14 4.65
C GLN A 37 14.19 9.83 4.12
N LEU A 38 14.91 8.71 4.24
CA LEU A 38 14.40 7.40 3.84
C LEU A 38 13.09 7.04 4.56
N GLU A 39 13.00 7.29 5.87
CA GLU A 39 11.78 7.04 6.63
C GLU A 39 10.61 7.93 6.18
N LEU A 40 10.86 9.22 5.94
CA LEU A 40 9.84 10.15 5.43
C LEU A 40 9.36 9.73 4.03
N ASP A 41 10.29 9.36 3.15
CA ASP A 41 9.98 8.86 1.81
C ASP A 41 9.16 7.56 1.89
N MET A 42 9.44 6.68 2.85
CA MET A 42 8.63 5.46 3.07
C MET A 42 7.21 5.79 3.56
N VAL A 43 7.05 6.76 4.46
CA VAL A 43 5.73 7.22 4.92
C VAL A 43 4.93 7.79 3.76
N ASP A 44 5.56 8.63 2.93
CA ASP A 44 4.94 9.18 1.72
C ASP A 44 4.63 8.08 0.70
N TRP A 45 5.49 7.06 0.58
CA TRP A 45 5.27 5.92 -0.31
C TRP A 45 4.02 5.13 0.10
N VAL A 46 3.79 4.89 1.40
CA VAL A 46 2.56 4.24 1.88
C VAL A 46 1.32 5.04 1.50
N ALA A 47 1.32 6.35 1.75
CA ALA A 47 0.19 7.22 1.41
C ALA A 47 -0.09 7.24 -0.10
N ASN A 48 0.96 7.38 -0.90
CA ASN A 48 0.85 7.42 -2.36
C ASN A 48 0.37 6.08 -2.94
N PHE A 49 0.83 4.95 -2.39
CA PHE A 49 0.37 3.63 -2.81
C PHE A 49 -1.13 3.43 -2.53
N ALA A 50 -1.58 3.74 -1.31
CA ALA A 50 -3.00 3.66 -0.95
C ALA A 50 -3.88 4.57 -1.82
N ALA A 51 -3.44 5.82 -2.05
CA ALA A 51 -4.13 6.77 -2.92
C ALA A 51 -4.19 6.27 -4.38
N TRP A 52 -3.11 5.67 -4.88
CA TRP A 52 -3.05 5.11 -6.23
C TRP A 52 -4.03 3.95 -6.42
N VAL A 53 -4.09 2.99 -5.47
CA VAL A 53 -5.06 1.89 -5.52
C VAL A 53 -6.50 2.42 -5.47
N THR A 54 -6.76 3.37 -4.58
CA THR A 54 -8.08 4.01 -4.45
C THR A 54 -8.48 4.75 -5.74
N ALA A 55 -7.54 5.43 -6.38
CA ALA A 55 -7.76 6.11 -7.65
C ALA A 55 -8.11 5.12 -8.78
N GLN A 56 -7.42 3.98 -8.86
CA GLN A 56 -7.75 2.93 -9.83
C GLN A 56 -9.16 2.37 -9.62
N ARG A 57 -9.50 2.01 -8.38
CA ARG A 57 -10.82 1.50 -8.01
C ARG A 57 -11.92 2.52 -8.36
N SER A 58 -11.70 3.79 -8.02
CA SER A 58 -12.63 4.89 -8.30
C SER A 58 -12.81 5.16 -9.79
N TYR A 59 -11.73 5.05 -10.58
CA TYR A 59 -11.78 5.19 -12.04
C TYR A 59 -12.68 4.12 -12.67
N ILE A 60 -12.48 2.83 -12.32
CA ILE A 60 -13.28 1.73 -12.86
C ILE A 60 -14.75 1.86 -12.44
N LYS A 61 -15.03 2.22 -11.18
CA LYS A 61 -16.40 2.47 -10.71
C LYS A 61 -17.07 3.62 -11.46
N SER A 62 -16.34 4.72 -11.69
CA SER A 62 -16.85 5.86 -12.44
C SER A 62 -17.13 5.50 -13.90
N LEU A 63 -16.25 4.73 -14.53
CA LEU A 63 -16.44 4.21 -15.88
C LEU A 63 -17.67 3.31 -15.97
N ASN A 64 -17.84 2.37 -15.03
CA ASN A 64 -19.02 1.50 -15.00
C ASN A 64 -20.31 2.32 -14.79
N GLY A 65 -20.31 3.25 -13.84
CA GLY A 65 -21.46 4.14 -13.59
C GLY A 65 -21.81 5.03 -14.78
N TRP A 66 -20.81 5.48 -15.54
CA TRP A 66 -21.03 6.22 -16.80
C TRP A 66 -21.69 5.34 -17.86
N LEU A 67 -21.21 4.10 -18.04
CA LEU A 67 -21.80 3.15 -19.00
C LEU A 67 -23.26 2.79 -18.65
N VAL A 68 -23.58 2.60 -17.36
CA VAL A 68 -24.96 2.35 -16.91
C VAL A 68 -25.90 3.47 -17.34
N LYS A 69 -25.47 4.73 -17.25
CA LYS A 69 -26.30 5.88 -17.68
C LYS A 69 -26.55 5.92 -19.19
N GLY A 70 -25.68 5.30 -19.98
CA GLY A 70 -25.85 5.17 -21.43
C GLY A 70 -26.90 4.14 -21.84
N ILE A 71 -27.38 3.30 -20.92
CA ILE A 71 -28.41 2.31 -21.18
C ILE A 71 -29.78 2.95 -20.92
N HIS A 72 -30.56 3.16 -21.98
CA HIS A 72 -32.00 3.40 -21.85
C HIS A 72 -32.70 2.06 -21.59
N TYR A 73 -32.78 1.67 -20.32
CA TYR A 73 -33.58 0.52 -19.90
C TYR A 73 -35.05 0.94 -19.77
N VAL A 74 -35.88 0.44 -20.68
CA VAL A 74 -37.34 0.45 -20.52
C VAL A 74 -37.73 -0.98 -20.16
N PRO A 75 -38.24 -1.24 -18.93
CA PRO A 75 -38.75 -2.56 -18.57
C PRO A 75 -39.83 -2.98 -19.56
N GLU A 76 -39.70 -4.17 -20.13
CA GLU A 76 -40.73 -4.75 -21.00
C GLU A 76 -41.87 -5.24 -20.09
N GLU A 77 -43.03 -4.55 -20.12
CA GLU A 77 -44.22 -5.05 -19.42
C GLU A 77 -44.82 -6.19 -20.24
N THR A 78 -44.69 -7.41 -19.74
CA THR A 78 -45.37 -8.60 -20.28
C THR A 78 -46.56 -8.97 -19.41
N ASP A 79 -47.56 -9.66 -19.98
CA ASP A 79 -48.76 -10.12 -19.26
C ASP A 79 -48.43 -10.99 -18.01
N ASP A 80 -47.24 -11.59 -17.98
CA ASP A 80 -46.70 -12.40 -16.87
C ASP A 80 -45.88 -11.60 -15.83
N GLY A 81 -45.81 -10.27 -15.96
CA GLY A 81 -45.03 -9.37 -15.09
C GLY A 81 -43.72 -8.87 -15.72
N VAL A 82 -42.86 -8.25 -14.89
CA VAL A 82 -41.54 -7.76 -15.35
C VAL A 82 -40.54 -8.91 -15.39
N PRO A 83 -39.98 -9.26 -16.56
CA PRO A 83 -39.01 -10.34 -16.65
C PRO A 83 -37.69 -10.02 -15.90
N PRO A 84 -36.97 -11.04 -15.39
CA PRO A 84 -35.72 -10.84 -14.68
C PRO A 84 -34.65 -10.21 -15.58
N PHE A 85 -33.84 -9.33 -14.99
CA PHE A 85 -32.77 -8.59 -15.67
C PHE A 85 -31.79 -9.54 -16.37
N SER A 86 -31.68 -9.42 -17.70
CA SER A 86 -30.77 -10.21 -18.54
C SER A 86 -29.96 -9.26 -19.42
N PRO A 87 -28.64 -9.10 -19.20
CA PRO A 87 -27.79 -8.16 -19.95
C PRO A 87 -27.89 -8.31 -21.48
N GLY A 88 -27.97 -9.55 -21.97
CA GLY A 88 -28.11 -9.85 -23.41
C GLY A 88 -29.44 -9.39 -24.02
N ARG A 89 -30.54 -9.41 -23.25
CA ARG A 89 -31.86 -8.93 -23.72
C ARG A 89 -31.94 -7.41 -23.82
N LEU A 90 -31.01 -6.69 -23.21
CA LEU A 90 -31.01 -5.22 -23.16
C LEU A 90 -30.07 -4.58 -24.19
N GLY A 91 -29.52 -5.38 -25.10
CA GLY A 91 -28.53 -4.91 -26.08
C GLY A 91 -27.27 -4.34 -25.42
N ALA A 92 -26.98 -4.73 -24.17
CA ALA A 92 -25.82 -4.23 -23.45
C ALA A 92 -24.56 -4.75 -24.15
N SER A 93 -23.85 -3.83 -24.81
CA SER A 93 -22.59 -4.15 -25.48
C SER A 93 -21.65 -4.90 -24.53
N PRO A 94 -20.83 -5.86 -25.02
CA PRO A 94 -19.88 -6.62 -24.19
C PRO A 94 -19.01 -5.75 -23.26
N VAL A 95 -18.75 -4.49 -23.64
CA VAL A 95 -18.04 -3.51 -22.80
C VAL A 95 -18.72 -3.27 -21.44
N PHE A 96 -20.06 -3.35 -21.37
CA PHE A 96 -20.81 -3.20 -20.13
C PHE A 96 -20.55 -4.36 -19.17
N ILE A 97 -20.61 -5.59 -19.69
CA ILE A 97 -20.36 -6.81 -18.93
C ILE A 97 -18.94 -6.80 -18.39
N ILE A 98 -17.96 -6.44 -19.24
CA ILE A 98 -16.55 -6.32 -18.86
C ILE A 98 -16.35 -5.28 -17.76
N CYS A 99 -16.86 -4.06 -17.94
CA CYS A 99 -16.65 -2.98 -16.96
C CYS A 99 -17.38 -3.26 -15.64
N ASN A 100 -18.54 -3.92 -15.70
CA ASN A 100 -19.27 -4.30 -14.48
C ASN A 100 -18.52 -5.40 -13.73
N TYR A 101 -17.99 -6.39 -14.45
CA TYR A 101 -17.13 -7.41 -13.88
C TYR A 101 -15.88 -6.80 -13.24
N TRP A 102 -15.13 -5.95 -13.96
CA TRP A 102 -13.96 -5.28 -13.41
C TRP A 102 -14.29 -4.42 -12.18
N SER A 103 -15.42 -3.72 -12.19
CA SER A 103 -15.86 -2.93 -11.04
C SER A 103 -16.10 -3.79 -9.79
N GLN A 104 -16.65 -4.99 -9.94
CA GLN A 104 -16.85 -5.93 -8.83
C GLN A 104 -15.53 -6.60 -8.41
N SER A 105 -14.73 -7.03 -9.37
CA SER A 105 -13.45 -7.70 -9.12
C SER A 105 -12.46 -6.79 -8.38
N MET A 106 -12.42 -5.50 -8.69
CA MET A 106 -11.56 -4.52 -8.01
C MET A 106 -11.95 -4.25 -6.54
N ASP A 107 -13.18 -4.58 -6.13
CA ASP A 107 -13.58 -4.55 -4.72
C ASP A 107 -13.08 -5.77 -3.94
N MET A 108 -12.71 -6.85 -4.64
CA MET A 108 -12.15 -8.08 -4.05
C MET A 108 -10.63 -8.03 -3.89
N VAL A 109 -9.95 -7.13 -4.61
CA VAL A 109 -8.50 -6.95 -4.50
C VAL A 109 -8.19 -6.08 -3.29
N SER A 110 -7.48 -6.66 -2.32
CA SER A 110 -7.03 -5.99 -1.09
C SER A 110 -5.58 -5.55 -1.21
N GLU A 111 -5.33 -4.27 -0.95
CA GLU A 111 -4.01 -3.63 -0.84
C GLU A 111 -3.41 -3.71 0.57
N ARG A 112 -4.17 -4.25 1.54
CA ARG A 112 -3.85 -4.18 2.97
C ARG A 112 -2.51 -4.79 3.32
N GLU A 113 -2.21 -5.99 2.81
CA GLU A 113 -0.94 -6.68 3.12
C GLU A 113 0.28 -5.89 2.65
N VAL A 114 0.16 -5.21 1.50
CA VAL A 114 1.22 -4.35 0.98
C VAL A 114 1.40 -3.13 1.89
N ILE A 115 0.31 -2.48 2.27
CA ILE A 115 0.33 -1.33 3.19
C ILE A 115 0.94 -1.71 4.54
N ASP A 116 0.49 -2.81 5.13
CA ASP A 116 0.97 -3.30 6.43
C ASP A 116 2.48 -3.61 6.38
N ALA A 117 2.96 -4.27 5.32
CA ALA A 117 4.38 -4.56 5.13
C ALA A 117 5.22 -3.28 4.95
N MET A 118 4.73 -2.31 4.17
CA MET A 118 5.41 -1.03 3.97
C MET A 118 5.46 -0.21 5.26
N GLN A 119 4.37 -0.19 6.04
CA GLN A 119 4.32 0.47 7.35
C GLN A 119 5.28 -0.19 8.35
N ALA A 120 5.40 -1.52 8.33
CA ALA A 120 6.35 -2.25 9.16
C ALA A 120 7.80 -1.85 8.83
N LEU A 121 8.18 -1.81 7.55
CA LEU A 121 9.52 -1.35 7.15
C LEU A 121 9.77 0.12 7.55
N ALA A 122 8.81 1.00 7.33
CA ALA A 122 8.91 2.40 7.76
C ALA A 122 9.11 2.50 9.28
N HIS A 123 8.48 1.62 10.07
CA HIS A 123 8.72 1.51 11.50
C HIS A 123 10.13 1.03 11.84
N ASP A 124 10.62 -0.01 11.16
CA ASP A 124 11.98 -0.53 11.40
C ASP A 124 13.05 0.53 11.11
N VAL A 125 12.91 1.29 10.02
CA VAL A 125 13.82 2.40 9.69
C VAL A 125 13.75 3.52 10.74
N PHE A 126 12.54 3.86 11.21
CA PHE A 126 12.37 4.82 12.30
C PHE A 126 13.05 4.34 13.60
N HIS A 127 12.93 3.05 13.93
CA HIS A 127 13.56 2.47 15.10
C HIS A 127 15.10 2.51 14.98
N ILE A 128 15.65 2.22 13.80
CA ILE A 128 17.09 2.37 13.53
C ILE A 128 17.51 3.82 13.77
N TRP A 129 16.76 4.79 13.26
CA TRP A 129 17.05 6.21 13.48
C TRP A 129 17.06 6.56 14.98
N GLN A 130 16.06 6.11 15.75
CA GLN A 130 16.01 6.34 17.19
C GLN A 130 17.18 5.73 17.95
N GLN A 131 17.53 4.48 17.64
CA GLN A 131 18.66 3.80 18.27
C GLN A 131 19.96 4.56 18.04
N ARG A 132 20.19 5.03 16.81
CA ARG A 132 21.38 5.80 16.45
C ARG A 132 21.40 7.20 17.07
N LYS A 133 20.24 7.87 17.14
CA LYS A 133 20.07 9.12 17.89
C LYS A 133 20.47 8.92 19.35
N PHE A 134 20.00 7.85 19.99
CA PHE A 134 20.32 7.56 21.40
C PHE A 134 21.84 7.35 21.61
N GLU A 135 22.48 6.54 20.75
CA GLU A 135 23.94 6.36 20.74
C GLU A 135 24.69 7.69 20.59
N GLN A 136 24.19 8.57 19.72
CA GLN A 136 24.77 9.89 19.49
C GLN A 136 24.56 10.84 20.68
N GLN A 137 23.37 10.87 21.28
CA GLN A 137 23.07 11.64 22.48
C GLN A 137 24.00 11.23 23.64
N GLN A 138 24.21 9.93 23.85
CA GLN A 138 25.11 9.44 24.90
C GLN A 138 26.56 9.92 24.70
N ARG A 139 27.05 9.98 23.46
CA ARG A 139 28.37 10.56 23.14
C ARG A 139 28.42 12.07 23.38
N LEU A 140 27.34 12.79 23.08
CA LEU A 140 27.26 14.25 23.23
C LEU A 140 27.12 14.68 24.69
N MET A 141 26.47 13.90 25.55
CA MET A 141 26.36 14.18 26.99
C MET A 141 27.73 14.21 27.72
N ALA A 142 28.78 13.65 27.11
CA ALA A 142 30.15 13.77 27.59
C ALA A 142 30.78 15.16 27.31
N ASN A 143 30.15 15.99 26.48
CA ASN A 143 30.63 17.32 26.07
C ASN A 143 29.56 18.38 26.41
N ARG A 144 29.86 19.27 27.38
CA ARG A 144 28.90 20.24 27.94
C ARG A 144 28.32 21.28 26.95
N ASP A 145 28.83 21.37 25.72
CA ASP A 145 28.54 22.46 24.78
C ASP A 145 27.67 22.05 23.58
N MET A 146 27.01 20.87 23.62
CA MET A 146 26.25 20.32 22.48
C MET A 146 24.72 20.40 22.63
N ASP A 147 24.25 21.37 23.42
CA ASP A 147 22.83 21.57 23.77
C ASP A 147 21.96 21.96 22.54
N SER A 148 22.54 22.68 21.58
CA SER A 148 21.90 23.01 20.29
C SER A 148 21.64 21.76 19.43
N LYS A 149 22.59 20.82 19.39
CA LYS A 149 22.48 19.58 18.63
C LYS A 149 21.44 18.64 19.22
N LEU A 150 21.34 18.58 20.56
CA LEU A 150 20.31 17.81 21.24
C LEU A 150 18.90 18.29 20.88
N ARG A 151 18.67 19.61 20.95
CA ARG A 151 17.40 20.23 20.54
C ARG A 151 17.04 19.95 19.08
N LEU A 152 18.03 19.97 18.18
CA LEU A 152 17.80 19.66 16.76
C LEU A 152 17.30 18.21 16.58
N MET A 153 17.94 17.23 17.23
CA MET A 153 17.54 15.83 17.14
C MET A 153 16.16 15.56 17.77
N GLU A 154 15.79 16.28 18.83
CA GLU A 154 14.43 16.24 19.39
C GLU A 154 13.40 16.81 18.42
N SER A 155 13.70 17.96 17.80
CA SER A 155 12.83 18.55 16.78
C SER A 155 12.66 17.63 15.56
N GLN A 156 13.72 16.94 15.13
CA GLN A 156 13.66 15.99 14.02
C GLN A 156 12.78 14.78 14.35
N GLU A 157 12.91 14.22 15.56
CA GLU A 157 12.07 13.10 16.01
C GLU A 157 10.58 13.50 16.04
N GLN A 158 10.27 14.68 16.58
CA GLN A 158 8.90 15.19 16.60
C GLN A 158 8.33 15.35 15.19
N LEU A 159 9.13 15.77 14.21
CA LEU A 159 8.70 15.88 12.82
C LEU A 159 8.34 14.51 12.26
N MET A 160 9.20 13.50 12.43
CA MET A 160 8.95 12.13 11.96
C MET A 160 7.68 11.56 12.60
N LEU A 161 7.55 11.67 13.93
CA LEU A 161 6.35 11.23 14.66
C LEU A 161 5.07 11.91 14.17
N ARG A 162 5.12 13.22 13.85
CA ARG A 162 3.98 13.95 13.30
C ARG A 162 3.57 13.42 11.92
N GLN A 163 4.52 13.15 11.03
CA GLN A 163 4.23 12.61 9.70
C GLN A 163 3.65 11.20 9.79
N ARG A 164 4.23 10.33 10.63
CA ARG A 164 3.68 8.99 10.89
C ARG A 164 2.27 9.02 11.47
N LYS A 165 2.00 9.95 12.40
CA LYS A 165 0.65 10.13 12.97
C LYS A 165 -0.36 10.60 11.92
N LYS A 166 0.06 11.48 11.01
CA LYS A 166 -0.77 11.92 9.88
C LYS A 166 -1.16 10.74 9.00
N LEU A 167 -0.22 9.85 8.68
CA LEU A 167 -0.50 8.63 7.91
C LEU A 167 -1.53 7.73 8.61
N MET A 168 -1.38 7.47 9.92
CA MET A 168 -2.35 6.65 10.69
C MET A 168 -3.76 7.25 10.70
N LEU A 169 -3.88 8.58 10.81
CA LEU A 169 -5.17 9.26 10.76
C LEU A 169 -5.83 9.15 9.38
N MET A 170 -5.04 9.24 8.30
CA MET A 170 -5.55 9.09 6.93
C MET A 170 -6.07 7.68 6.63
N SER A 171 -5.42 6.63 7.13
CA SER A 171 -5.94 5.25 7.00
C SER A 171 -7.26 5.01 7.76
N SER A 172 -7.60 5.85 8.74
CA SER A 172 -8.81 5.67 9.55
C SER A 172 -10.07 6.29 8.92
N GLU A 173 -9.90 7.26 8.01
CA GLU A 173 -11.03 7.93 7.34
C GLU A 173 -11.70 7.07 6.26
N ASP A 174 -11.02 6.04 5.71
CA ASP A 174 -11.56 5.10 4.72
C ASP A 174 -12.41 3.95 5.31
N GLY A 175 -12.87 4.07 6.56
CA GLY A 175 -13.80 3.10 7.15
C GLY A 175 -13.18 1.76 7.58
N ILE A 176 -11.86 1.64 7.57
CA ILE A 176 -11.17 0.53 8.25
C ILE A 176 -10.98 0.94 9.70
N SER A 177 -11.95 0.60 10.54
CA SER A 177 -11.76 0.61 11.99
C SER A 177 -10.62 -0.36 12.33
N ILE A 178 -9.40 0.15 12.45
CA ILE A 178 -8.37 -0.51 13.23
C ILE A 178 -8.86 -0.41 14.67
N PRO A 179 -9.20 -1.53 15.35
CA PRO A 179 -9.59 -1.46 16.73
C PRO A 179 -8.47 -0.76 17.50
N GLU A 180 -8.85 0.11 18.42
CA GLU A 180 -8.02 0.75 19.45
C GLU A 180 -7.40 -0.27 20.43
N HIS A 181 -7.29 -1.54 19.99
CA HIS A 181 -6.53 -2.57 20.63
C HIS A 181 -5.08 -2.35 20.19
N GLU A 182 -4.36 -1.59 21.01
CA GLU A 182 -2.97 -1.87 21.35
C GLU A 182 -2.29 -2.69 20.25
N VAL A 183 -1.85 -2.02 19.18
CA VAL A 183 -1.12 -2.67 18.09
C VAL A 183 0.05 -3.33 18.78
N ARG A 184 -0.10 -4.63 19.01
CA ARG A 184 0.97 -5.59 19.26
C ARG A 184 1.82 -5.57 18.00
N LEU A 185 2.56 -4.47 17.82
CA LEU A 185 3.81 -4.50 17.13
C LEU A 185 4.72 -5.27 18.09
N GLY A 186 4.58 -6.60 18.02
CA GLY A 186 5.38 -7.51 18.81
C GLY A 186 6.83 -7.08 18.68
N SER A 187 7.49 -7.04 19.83
CA SER A 187 8.85 -6.62 20.14
C SER A 187 9.95 -7.40 19.41
N THR A 188 9.79 -7.65 18.12
CA THR A 188 10.76 -8.29 17.25
C THR A 188 11.02 -7.28 16.17
N THR A 189 12.10 -6.50 16.34
CA THR A 189 12.70 -5.78 15.22
C THR A 189 12.98 -6.84 14.15
N ASN A 190 12.15 -6.86 13.11
CA ASN A 190 12.40 -7.69 11.96
C ASN A 190 13.67 -7.15 11.31
N SER A 191 14.46 -8.06 10.76
CA SER A 191 15.62 -7.66 10.00
C SER A 191 15.15 -6.85 8.79
N LEU A 192 15.89 -5.81 8.38
CA LEU A 192 15.51 -4.97 7.23
C LEU A 192 15.31 -5.83 5.98
N HIS A 193 16.12 -6.89 5.85
CA HIS A 193 15.98 -7.88 4.79
C HIS A 193 14.64 -8.62 4.86
N LEU A 194 14.18 -9.02 6.05
CA LEU A 194 12.88 -9.66 6.22
C LEU A 194 11.74 -8.70 5.87
N SER A 195 11.79 -7.45 6.35
CA SER A 195 10.74 -6.45 6.09
C SER A 195 10.67 -6.08 4.61
N LEU A 196 11.81 -5.95 3.92
CA LEU A 196 11.84 -5.76 2.46
C LEU A 196 11.27 -6.99 1.72
N LYS A 197 11.63 -8.20 2.14
CA LYS A 197 11.09 -9.44 1.55
C LYS A 197 9.57 -9.49 1.65
N GLN A 198 9.02 -9.14 2.80
CA GLN A 198 7.57 -9.08 3.03
C GLN A 198 6.86 -8.08 2.10
N ILE A 199 7.45 -6.90 1.87
CA ILE A 199 6.88 -5.92 0.93
C ILE A 199 6.81 -6.49 -0.47
N PHE A 200 7.91 -7.04 -0.97
CA PHE A 200 7.95 -7.54 -2.34
C PHE A 200 7.01 -8.74 -2.52
N GLU A 201 6.95 -9.67 -1.56
CA GLU A 201 6.01 -10.79 -1.58
C GLU A 201 4.56 -10.30 -1.60
N ALA A 202 4.21 -9.32 -0.75
CA ALA A 202 2.88 -8.71 -0.76
C ALA A 202 2.59 -8.02 -2.10
N MET A 203 3.56 -7.30 -2.69
CA MET A 203 3.40 -6.63 -3.99
C MET A 203 3.22 -7.64 -5.14
N GLU A 204 3.91 -8.77 -5.11
CA GLU A 204 3.75 -9.85 -6.07
C GLU A 204 2.34 -10.44 -5.99
N ILE A 205 1.86 -10.77 -4.79
CA ILE A 205 0.50 -11.28 -4.55
C ILE A 205 -0.55 -10.27 -5.01
N PHE A 206 -0.42 -9.01 -4.58
CA PHE A 206 -1.30 -7.92 -4.97
C PHE A 206 -1.36 -7.75 -6.50
N SER A 207 -0.20 -7.78 -7.16
CA SER A 207 -0.11 -7.65 -8.62
C SER A 207 -0.72 -8.83 -9.36
N ALA A 208 -0.53 -10.05 -8.86
CA ALA A 208 -1.12 -11.26 -9.42
C ALA A 208 -2.65 -11.25 -9.26
N ASN A 209 -3.16 -10.84 -8.10
CA ASN A 209 -4.59 -10.71 -7.86
C ASN A 209 -5.22 -9.60 -8.71
N SER A 210 -4.53 -8.46 -8.84
CA SER A 210 -4.93 -7.37 -9.72
C SER A 210 -4.97 -7.82 -11.18
N MET A 211 -3.98 -8.57 -11.65
CA MET A 211 -3.95 -9.10 -13.01
C MET A 211 -5.13 -10.04 -13.28
N LYS A 212 -5.41 -10.96 -12.36
CA LYS A 212 -6.58 -11.86 -12.44
C LYS A 212 -7.90 -11.10 -12.45
N ALA A 213 -8.01 -9.97 -11.74
CA ALA A 213 -9.21 -9.14 -11.76
C ALA A 213 -9.51 -8.56 -13.16
N TYR A 214 -8.48 -8.34 -13.98
CA TYR A 214 -8.61 -7.87 -15.36
C TYR A 214 -8.76 -8.99 -16.40
N GLU A 215 -8.47 -10.24 -16.03
CA GLU A 215 -8.79 -11.41 -16.85
C GLU A 215 -10.31 -11.55 -16.92
N VAL A 216 -10.88 -11.02 -18.01
CA VAL A 216 -12.30 -11.14 -18.32
C VAL A 216 -12.61 -12.63 -18.46
N PRO A 217 -13.51 -13.22 -17.66
CA PRO A 217 -13.95 -14.58 -17.90
C PRO A 217 -14.55 -14.61 -19.31
N HIS A 218 -14.24 -15.62 -20.11
CA HIS A 218 -14.86 -15.83 -21.42
C HIS A 218 -16.38 -16.07 -21.23
N ILE A 219 -17.14 -15.00 -20.98
CA ILE A 219 -18.58 -15.01 -20.86
C ILE A 219 -19.10 -14.82 -22.28
N GLY A 220 -19.27 -15.95 -22.97
CA GLY A 220 -20.15 -16.11 -24.13
C GLY A 220 -20.18 -14.98 -25.16
N CYS A 221 -19.10 -14.83 -25.93
CA CYS A 221 -19.18 -14.18 -27.25
C CYS A 221 -19.54 -15.19 -28.37
N GLU A 222 -20.07 -16.36 -28.04
CA GLU A 222 -20.43 -17.39 -29.04
C GLU A 222 -21.91 -17.41 -29.45
N GLU A 223 -22.76 -16.50 -28.98
CA GLU A 223 -24.11 -16.35 -29.53
C GLU A 223 -24.17 -15.16 -30.49
N GLU A 224 -23.55 -15.29 -31.66
CA GLU A 224 -24.05 -14.79 -32.95
C GLU A 224 -23.03 -15.06 -34.07
N LYS A 225 -23.07 -16.28 -34.65
CA LYS A 225 -23.13 -16.52 -36.09
C LYS A 225 -23.32 -18.00 -36.44
#